data_AF-A0A969P585-F1
#
_entry.id   AF-A0A969P585-F1
#
_cell.length_a   1.000
_cell.length_b   1.000
_cell.length_c   1.000
_cell.angle_alpha   90.00
_cell.angle_beta   90.00
_cell.angle_gamma   90.00
#
_symmetry.space_group_name_H-M   'P 1'
#
loop_
_entity.id
_entity.type
_entity.pdbx_description
1 polymer ?
#
loop_
_entity_poly.entity_id
_entity_poly.type
_entity_poly.pdbx_seq_one_letter_code
_entity_poly.pdbx_strand_id
1 'polypeptide(L)'
;MLDSLLMLIHQPCLTDPAATGYWYEGYCPARGEWLRLPRTGLAEAIAQELMQHLAADPTYSHEGKMYGVLLVETPTGDPQVLKAFSGLLNGNSHVAGWVPPIPGRDQVALQETHTLASLDAIKQELMALQQSRDHQHYETVFQEFETRLQTLALRHRQRKQDRQYQRQRLLETLSSEALEAALERLDEQSRQDGIERRHLKRQRDAVLQPLKCAIAQSNSRIRELKHQRKALSRQLQAQMHATYWLTNVAGESAPLQDLMPAGVMPTGTGDCCAPKLLHYAATHHLKPLAMAEFWWGPPSPRGDKVQGEFHGACAERCQPLLGFLLSGLSAEIPPPALAPLSRGAGQGGFKVVKETVAAKSNVWGSPQANT
;
A
#
# COMPACT_ATOMS: atom_id res chain seq x y z
N MET A 1 28.69 18.38 16.85
CA MET A 1 29.41 18.20 15.57
C MET A 1 28.75 19.03 14.49
N LEU A 2 27.46 18.80 14.18
CA LEU A 2 26.63 19.64 13.28
C LEU A 2 26.72 21.15 13.58
N ASP A 3 27.02 21.50 14.83
CA ASP A 3 27.25 22.86 15.34
C ASP A 3 28.46 23.55 14.69
N SER A 4 29.39 22.79 14.11
CA SER A 4 30.60 23.32 13.44
C SER A 4 30.26 24.11 12.17
N LEU A 5 29.24 23.68 11.43
CA LEU A 5 28.74 24.38 10.25
C LEU A 5 27.90 25.61 10.59
N LEU A 6 27.46 25.80 11.85
CA LEU A 6 26.73 27.01 12.26
C LEU A 6 27.57 28.28 12.14
N MET A 7 28.91 28.16 12.17
CA MET A 7 29.84 29.26 11.87
C MET A 7 29.68 29.81 10.44
N LEU A 8 29.04 29.06 9.55
CA LEU A 8 28.74 29.46 8.17
C LEU A 8 27.41 30.20 8.01
N ILE A 9 26.63 30.41 9.09
CA ILE A 9 25.33 31.12 9.02
C ILE A 9 25.46 32.59 8.57
N HIS A 10 26.66 33.16 8.65
CA HIS A 10 26.97 34.49 8.14
C HIS A 10 27.42 34.51 6.66
N GLN A 11 27.41 33.37 5.95
CA GLN A 11 27.72 33.30 4.52
C GLN A 11 26.45 33.42 3.67
N PRO A 12 26.20 34.55 2.98
CA PRO A 12 24.91 34.82 2.34
C PRO A 12 24.50 33.78 1.28
N CYS A 13 25.49 33.24 0.57
CA CYS A 13 25.30 32.21 -0.47
C CYS A 13 24.84 30.84 0.05
N LEU A 14 25.07 30.53 1.34
CA LEU A 14 24.59 29.29 1.96
C LEU A 14 23.23 29.50 2.64
N THR A 15 22.91 30.72 3.06
CA THR A 15 21.60 31.07 3.62
C THR A 15 20.55 31.42 2.56
N ASP A 16 20.95 31.74 1.32
CA ASP A 16 20.05 32.14 0.23
C ASP A 16 18.98 31.06 -0.08
N PRO A 17 17.67 31.36 0.10
CA PRO A 17 16.59 30.46 -0.27
C PRO A 17 16.48 30.16 -1.78
N ALA A 18 17.01 31.02 -2.64
CA ALA A 18 16.93 30.84 -4.09
C ALA A 18 17.84 29.71 -4.60
N ALA A 19 18.89 29.35 -3.86
CA ALA A 19 19.92 28.41 -4.28
C ALA A 19 19.43 26.94 -4.43
N THR A 20 18.42 26.52 -3.67
CA THR A 20 17.90 25.13 -3.71
C THR A 20 16.57 24.98 -4.47
N GLY A 21 15.84 26.08 -4.63
CA GLY A 21 14.51 26.12 -5.26
C GLY A 21 13.36 25.48 -4.49
N TYR A 22 13.55 24.95 -3.26
CA TYR A 22 12.49 24.24 -2.52
C TYR A 22 11.97 24.97 -1.26
N TRP A 23 10.65 24.96 -1.10
CA TRP A 23 9.90 25.53 0.01
C TRP A 23 9.09 24.46 0.76
N TYR A 24 9.25 24.42 2.09
CA TYR A 24 8.29 23.77 2.97
C TYR A 24 7.17 24.78 3.25
N GLU A 25 6.06 24.67 2.52
CA GLU A 25 5.01 25.71 2.50
C GLU A 25 3.58 25.18 2.66
N GLY A 26 2.71 26.02 3.22
CA GLY A 26 1.28 25.73 3.35
C GLY A 26 0.44 26.98 3.63
N TYR A 27 -0.84 26.91 3.24
CA TYR A 27 -1.81 27.97 3.51
C TYR A 27 -2.33 27.89 4.95
N CYS A 28 -2.26 29.00 5.69
CA CYS A 28 -2.88 29.13 7.00
C CYS A 28 -4.28 29.74 6.87
N PRO A 29 -5.38 28.97 7.05
CA PRO A 29 -6.74 29.52 6.95
C PRO A 29 -7.07 30.49 8.09
N ALA A 30 -6.40 30.39 9.24
CA ALA A 30 -6.62 31.29 10.38
C ALA A 30 -5.97 32.67 10.20
N ARG A 31 -4.92 32.78 9.37
CA ARG A 31 -4.21 34.04 9.08
C ARG A 31 -4.49 34.58 7.66
N GLY A 32 -5.01 33.74 6.77
CA GLY A 32 -5.31 34.09 5.38
C GLY A 32 -4.09 34.07 4.45
N GLU A 33 -2.93 33.64 4.94
CA GLU A 33 -1.62 33.78 4.30
C GLU A 33 -0.99 32.42 3.94
N TRP A 34 -0.09 32.44 2.95
CA TRP A 34 0.81 31.32 2.67
C TRP A 34 2.11 31.49 3.45
N LEU A 35 2.47 30.48 4.24
CA LEU A 35 3.64 30.48 5.10
C LEU A 35 4.63 29.43 4.59
N ARG A 36 5.92 29.79 4.53
CA ARG A 36 6.93 29.05 3.75
C ARG A 36 8.33 29.12 4.34
N LEU A 37 8.85 27.98 4.81
CA LEU A 37 10.20 27.80 5.35
C LEU A 37 11.16 27.28 4.24
N PRO A 38 12.35 27.87 4.06
CA PRO A 38 13.25 27.47 2.98
C PRO A 38 13.99 26.16 3.28
N ARG A 39 14.37 25.45 2.21
CA ARG A 39 15.57 24.61 2.22
C ARG A 39 16.74 25.48 1.74
N THR A 40 17.80 25.62 2.53
CA THR A 40 18.96 26.45 2.19
C THR A 40 20.20 25.59 1.96
N GLY A 41 21.23 26.14 1.31
CA GLY A 41 22.51 25.43 1.12
C GLY A 41 23.15 25.02 2.45
N LEU A 42 22.98 25.84 3.49
CA LEU A 42 23.41 25.52 4.87
C LEU A 42 22.62 24.34 5.45
N ALA A 43 21.30 24.28 5.27
CA ALA A 43 20.48 23.15 5.72
C ALA A 43 20.84 21.85 4.97
N GLU A 44 21.13 21.93 3.68
CA GLU A 44 21.64 20.79 2.89
C GLU A 44 23.04 20.35 3.35
N ALA A 45 23.96 21.28 3.64
CA ALA A 45 25.29 20.96 4.16
C ALA A 45 25.25 20.29 5.55
N ILE A 46 24.42 20.81 6.46
CA ILE A 46 24.19 20.21 7.79
C ILE A 46 23.58 18.81 7.67
N ALA A 47 22.67 18.61 6.72
CA ALA A 47 22.13 17.28 6.41
C ALA A 47 23.20 16.34 5.84
N GLN A 48 24.13 16.83 5.02
CA GLN A 48 25.25 16.04 4.48
C GLN A 48 26.27 15.66 5.57
N GLU A 49 26.56 16.51 6.55
CA GLU A 49 27.34 16.13 7.74
C GLU A 49 26.60 15.04 8.53
N LEU A 50 25.28 15.16 8.70
CA LEU A 50 24.48 14.10 9.32
C LEU A 50 24.54 12.79 8.51
N MET A 51 24.46 12.82 7.18
CA MET A 51 24.65 11.63 6.34
C MET A 51 26.00 10.95 6.59
N GLN A 52 27.09 11.72 6.75
CA GLN A 52 28.42 11.17 7.06
C GLN A 52 28.45 10.48 8.43
N HIS A 53 27.76 11.04 9.44
CA HIS A 53 27.60 10.38 10.73
C HIS A 53 26.73 9.10 10.65
N LEU A 54 25.65 9.10 9.85
CA LEU A 54 24.81 7.92 9.62
C LEU A 54 25.51 6.83 8.78
N ALA A 55 26.55 7.20 8.02
CA ALA A 55 27.43 6.26 7.31
C ALA A 55 28.48 5.61 8.22
N ALA A 56 28.91 6.32 9.28
CA ALA A 56 29.92 5.83 10.22
C ALA A 56 29.39 4.80 11.24
N ASP A 57 28.07 4.76 11.46
CA ASP A 57 27.40 3.82 12.36
C ASP A 57 26.41 2.94 11.57
N PRO A 58 26.71 1.62 11.39
CA PRO A 58 25.85 0.70 10.65
C PRO A 58 24.40 0.59 11.15
N THR A 59 24.12 0.94 12.41
CA THR A 59 22.78 0.79 12.99
C THR A 59 21.73 1.66 12.29
N TYR A 60 22.13 2.79 11.67
CA TYR A 60 21.23 3.67 10.91
C TYR A 60 20.97 3.20 9.48
N SER A 61 21.66 2.14 9.03
CA SER A 61 21.63 1.65 7.64
C SER A 61 20.92 0.30 7.47
N HIS A 62 20.40 -0.30 8.56
CA HIS A 62 19.64 -1.57 8.51
C HIS A 62 18.24 -1.44 7.88
N GLU A 63 17.62 -0.26 7.99
CA GLU A 63 16.29 0.03 7.46
C GLU A 63 16.27 1.38 6.74
N GLY A 64 15.55 1.46 5.63
CA GLY A 64 15.37 2.70 4.88
C GLY A 64 14.45 3.67 5.62
N LYS A 65 14.87 4.93 5.79
CA LYS A 65 14.16 5.91 6.63
C LYS A 65 14.36 7.34 6.17
N MET A 66 13.33 8.19 6.36
CA MET A 66 13.50 9.64 6.27
C MET A 66 14.18 10.15 7.53
N TYR A 67 15.19 11.00 7.34
CA TYR A 67 15.81 11.83 8.36
C TYR A 67 15.58 13.30 8.01
N GLY A 68 15.72 14.20 8.98
CA GLY A 68 15.64 15.63 8.71
C GLY A 68 16.36 16.46 9.76
N VAL A 69 16.85 17.62 9.32
CA VAL A 69 17.49 18.64 10.14
C VAL A 69 16.72 19.95 10.03
N LEU A 70 16.58 20.66 11.14
CA LEU A 70 16.00 21.99 11.21
C LEU A 70 17.01 22.93 11.88
N LEU A 71 17.47 23.92 11.12
CA LEU A 71 18.21 25.06 11.63
C LEU A 71 17.24 25.99 12.36
N VAL A 72 17.54 26.32 13.60
CA VAL A 72 16.72 27.20 14.45
C VAL A 72 17.56 28.30 15.10
N GLU A 73 16.90 29.36 15.52
CA GLU A 73 17.43 30.46 16.33
C GLU A 73 16.83 30.39 17.73
N THR A 74 17.65 30.53 18.77
CA THR A 74 17.22 30.59 20.17
C THR A 74 16.68 31.99 20.54
N PRO A 75 15.96 32.14 21.68
CA PRO A 75 15.58 33.45 22.21
C PRO A 75 16.75 34.43 22.48
N THR A 76 17.99 33.95 22.57
CA THR A 76 19.21 34.76 22.70
C THR A 76 19.85 35.15 21.37
N GLY A 77 19.34 34.63 20.24
CA GLY A 77 19.89 34.84 18.89
C GLY A 77 20.96 33.82 18.48
N ASP A 78 21.32 32.87 19.36
CA ASP A 78 22.28 31.81 19.03
C ASP A 78 21.62 30.77 18.11
N PRO A 79 22.27 30.36 17.00
CA PRO A 79 21.75 29.30 16.12
C PRO A 79 21.97 27.91 16.72
N GLN A 80 21.09 26.96 16.40
CA GLN A 80 21.19 25.55 16.79
C GLN A 80 20.66 24.61 15.69
N VAL A 81 21.02 23.33 15.74
CA VAL A 81 20.51 22.29 14.83
C VAL A 81 19.66 21.28 15.61
N LEU A 82 18.39 21.17 15.24
CA LEU A 82 17.52 20.06 15.63
C LEU A 82 17.58 18.95 14.57
N LYS A 83 17.47 17.68 14.98
CA LYS A 83 17.40 16.53 14.07
C LYS A 83 16.34 15.51 14.47
N ALA A 84 15.68 14.90 13.48
CA ALA A 84 14.63 13.91 13.65
C ALA A 84 14.73 12.79 12.61
N PHE A 85 14.05 11.67 12.89
CA PHE A 85 13.81 10.56 11.96
C PHE A 85 12.32 10.24 11.89
N SER A 86 11.86 9.66 10.78
CA SER A 86 10.45 9.26 10.61
C SER A 86 10.14 7.93 11.30
N GLY A 87 9.00 7.86 11.99
CA GLY A 87 8.55 6.63 12.66
C GLY A 87 9.41 6.25 13.87
N LEU A 88 9.60 4.95 14.05
CA LEU A 88 10.56 4.35 14.99
C LEU A 88 11.92 4.18 14.30
N LEU A 89 13.02 4.16 15.07
CA LEU A 89 14.36 3.80 14.62
C LEU A 89 14.85 2.56 15.38
N ASN A 90 15.13 1.47 14.67
CA ASN A 90 15.46 0.16 15.24
C ASN A 90 14.46 -0.28 16.34
N GLY A 91 13.17 0.03 16.14
CA GLY A 91 12.08 -0.25 17.08
C GLY A 91 11.85 0.83 18.15
N ASN A 92 12.74 1.81 18.33
CA ASN A 92 12.65 2.83 19.37
C ASN A 92 12.05 4.15 18.85
N SER A 93 11.14 4.77 19.60
CA SER A 93 10.63 6.12 19.33
C SER A 93 11.52 7.23 19.91
N HIS A 94 12.16 6.98 21.05
CA HIS A 94 13.08 7.90 21.71
C HIS A 94 14.53 7.42 21.52
N VAL A 95 15.41 8.29 21.03
CA VAL A 95 16.85 8.06 20.90
C VAL A 95 17.59 9.32 21.33
N ALA A 96 18.64 9.18 22.14
CA ALA A 96 19.35 10.32 22.70
C ALA A 96 19.94 11.25 21.61
N GLY A 97 19.80 12.56 21.78
CA GLY A 97 20.25 13.57 20.82
C GLY A 97 19.37 13.71 19.56
N TRP A 98 18.18 13.10 19.54
CA TRP A 98 17.16 13.29 18.51
C TRP A 98 15.89 13.92 19.10
N VAL A 99 15.15 14.66 18.29
CA VAL A 99 13.84 15.22 18.68
C VAL A 99 12.85 14.07 18.98
N PRO A 100 12.14 14.09 20.12
CA PRO A 100 11.18 13.05 20.51
C PRO A 100 9.95 12.96 19.58
N PRO A 101 9.15 11.89 19.69
CA PRO A 101 7.80 11.88 19.12
C PRO A 101 6.92 13.00 19.72
N ILE A 102 5.87 13.38 18.99
CA ILE A 102 4.86 14.32 19.48
C ILE A 102 4.22 13.76 20.76
N PRO A 103 4.06 14.56 21.84
CA PRO A 103 3.39 14.14 23.07
C PRO A 103 1.97 13.63 22.82
N GLY A 104 1.53 12.69 23.67
CA GLY A 104 0.26 11.98 23.53
C GLY A 104 0.44 10.52 23.11
N ARG A 105 1.51 10.17 22.38
CA ARG A 105 1.82 8.78 22.01
C ARG A 105 1.88 7.85 23.22
N ASP A 106 2.45 8.29 24.33
CA ASP A 106 2.58 7.48 25.56
C ASP A 106 1.23 7.03 26.14
N GLN A 107 0.17 7.81 25.94
CA GLN A 107 -1.19 7.47 26.37
C GLN A 107 -1.76 6.28 25.57
N VAL A 108 -1.27 6.08 24.35
CA VAL A 108 -1.68 5.00 23.44
C VAL A 108 -0.63 3.87 23.38
N ALA A 109 0.62 4.11 23.80
CA ALA A 109 1.77 3.21 23.55
C ALA A 109 1.55 1.73 23.96
N LEU A 110 0.87 1.46 25.08
CA LEU A 110 0.54 0.09 25.48
C LEU A 110 -0.51 -0.57 24.55
N GLN A 111 -1.47 0.22 24.07
CA GLN A 111 -2.51 -0.21 23.13
C GLN A 111 -1.97 -0.28 21.68
N GLU A 112 -1.02 0.58 21.32
CA GLU A 112 -0.18 0.48 20.11
C GLU A 112 0.59 -0.84 20.13
N THR A 113 1.32 -1.14 21.20
CA THR A 113 2.09 -2.39 21.36
C THR A 113 1.21 -3.64 21.22
N HIS A 114 0.09 -3.72 21.95
CA HIS A 114 -0.84 -4.84 21.85
C HIS A 114 -1.46 -4.99 20.45
N THR A 115 -1.79 -3.87 19.81
CA THR A 115 -2.40 -3.89 18.46
C THR A 115 -1.36 -4.25 17.39
N LEU A 116 -0.11 -3.81 17.51
CA LEU A 116 0.98 -4.20 16.62
C LEU A 116 1.29 -5.70 16.73
N ALA A 117 1.35 -6.25 17.94
CA ALA A 117 1.49 -7.69 18.16
C ALA A 117 0.32 -8.47 17.52
N SER A 118 -0.92 -7.99 17.68
CA SER A 118 -2.11 -8.57 17.05
C SER A 118 -2.04 -8.50 15.51
N LEU A 119 -1.51 -7.42 14.94
CA LEU A 119 -1.36 -7.21 13.50
C LEU A 119 -0.26 -8.10 12.90
N ASP A 120 0.83 -8.38 13.61
CA ASP A 120 1.83 -9.35 13.15
C ASP A 120 1.32 -10.78 13.28
N ALA A 121 0.63 -11.15 14.37
CA ALA A 121 -0.01 -12.46 14.50
C ALA A 121 -0.96 -12.77 13.31
N ILE A 122 -1.80 -11.78 12.92
CA ILE A 122 -2.66 -11.88 11.72
C ILE A 122 -1.83 -12.02 10.43
N LYS A 123 -0.68 -11.35 10.32
CA LYS A 123 0.23 -11.48 9.18
C LYS A 123 0.86 -12.88 9.11
N GLN A 124 1.31 -13.45 10.22
CA GLN A 124 1.84 -14.82 10.26
C GLN A 124 0.76 -15.85 9.91
N GLU A 125 -0.46 -15.71 10.44
CA GLU A 125 -1.57 -16.61 10.10
C GLU A 125 -1.95 -16.51 8.61
N LEU A 126 -2.00 -15.29 8.04
CA LEU A 126 -2.21 -15.09 6.61
C LEU A 126 -1.10 -15.75 5.78
N MET A 127 0.17 -15.61 6.16
CA MET A 127 1.29 -16.24 5.47
C MET A 127 1.19 -17.78 5.51
N ALA A 128 0.88 -18.37 6.66
CA ALA A 128 0.68 -19.81 6.80
C ALA A 128 -0.48 -20.34 5.94
N LEU A 129 -1.63 -19.66 5.95
CA LEU A 129 -2.79 -20.02 5.13
C LEU A 129 -2.52 -19.89 3.62
N GLN A 130 -1.74 -18.87 3.21
CA GLN A 130 -1.32 -18.69 1.81
C GLN A 130 -0.25 -19.70 1.36
N GLN A 131 0.47 -20.34 2.28
CA GLN A 131 1.46 -21.38 2.01
C GLN A 131 0.89 -22.81 2.07
N SER A 132 -0.42 -22.97 2.31
CA SER A 132 -1.03 -24.30 2.34
C SER A 132 -0.94 -25.01 0.98
N ARG A 133 -0.61 -26.30 1.02
CA ARG A 133 -0.53 -27.17 -0.16
C ARG A 133 -1.88 -27.69 -0.63
N ASP A 134 -2.99 -27.38 0.05
CA ASP A 134 -4.33 -27.87 -0.29
C ASP A 134 -4.70 -27.62 -1.75
N HIS A 135 -4.39 -26.43 -2.27
CA HIS A 135 -4.62 -26.06 -3.68
C HIS A 135 -3.79 -26.92 -4.66
N GLN A 136 -2.52 -27.18 -4.36
CA GLN A 136 -1.63 -28.00 -5.19
C GLN A 136 -2.05 -29.48 -5.18
N HIS A 137 -2.45 -29.98 -4.00
CA HIS A 137 -2.94 -31.35 -3.83
C HIS A 137 -4.29 -31.55 -4.52
N TYR A 138 -5.22 -30.60 -4.36
CA TYR A 138 -6.51 -30.59 -5.08
C TYR A 138 -6.31 -30.67 -6.59
N GLU A 139 -5.45 -29.82 -7.17
CA GLU A 139 -5.23 -29.79 -8.61
C GLU A 139 -4.61 -31.11 -9.12
N THR A 140 -3.62 -31.64 -8.40
CA THR A 140 -2.97 -32.91 -8.75
C THR A 140 -3.97 -34.07 -8.78
N VAL A 141 -4.82 -34.19 -7.75
CA VAL A 141 -5.85 -35.25 -7.66
C VAL A 141 -6.98 -35.02 -8.67
N PHE A 142 -7.34 -33.77 -8.95
CA PHE A 142 -8.34 -33.43 -9.96
C PHE A 142 -7.89 -33.87 -11.36
N GLN A 143 -6.65 -33.56 -11.76
CA GLN A 143 -6.08 -33.96 -13.05
C GLN A 143 -5.92 -35.50 -13.18
N GLU A 144 -5.61 -36.20 -12.09
CA GLU A 144 -5.59 -37.67 -12.07
C GLU A 144 -6.99 -38.25 -12.36
N PHE A 145 -8.03 -37.74 -11.68
CA PHE A 145 -9.40 -38.21 -11.90
C PHE A 145 -9.97 -37.84 -13.27
N GLU A 146 -9.68 -36.66 -13.81
CA GLU A 146 -10.10 -36.30 -15.17
C GLU A 146 -9.39 -37.17 -16.21
N THR A 147 -8.10 -37.45 -16.05
CA THR A 147 -7.37 -38.42 -16.89
C THR A 147 -8.03 -39.80 -16.84
N ARG A 148 -8.31 -40.33 -15.64
CA ARG A 148 -8.99 -41.62 -15.44
C ARG A 148 -10.41 -41.64 -16.04
N LEU A 149 -11.14 -40.53 -15.96
CA LEU A 149 -12.47 -40.38 -16.58
C LEU A 149 -12.40 -40.35 -18.12
N GLN A 150 -11.37 -39.73 -18.70
CA GLN A 150 -11.12 -39.72 -20.14
C GLN A 150 -10.78 -41.12 -20.66
N THR A 151 -9.86 -41.83 -20.02
CA THR A 151 -9.53 -43.24 -20.36
C THR A 151 -10.77 -44.13 -20.27
N LEU A 152 -11.59 -43.95 -19.22
CA LEU A 152 -12.85 -44.69 -19.06
C LEU A 152 -13.85 -44.38 -20.17
N ALA A 153 -13.98 -43.11 -20.57
CA ALA A 153 -14.86 -42.68 -21.66
C ALA A 153 -14.45 -43.29 -23.01
N LEU A 154 -13.15 -43.31 -23.33
CA LEU A 154 -12.62 -43.96 -24.53
C LEU A 154 -12.93 -45.47 -24.53
N ARG A 155 -12.67 -46.16 -23.41
CA ARG A 155 -12.94 -47.60 -23.29
C ARG A 155 -14.44 -47.92 -23.44
N HIS A 156 -15.33 -47.09 -22.89
CA HIS A 156 -16.78 -47.28 -23.06
C HIS A 156 -17.25 -46.96 -24.48
N ARG A 157 -16.53 -46.10 -25.22
CA ARG A 157 -16.80 -45.84 -26.64
C ARG A 157 -16.51 -47.08 -27.48
N GLN A 158 -15.34 -47.70 -27.27
CA GLN A 158 -14.96 -48.95 -27.93
C GLN A 158 -15.94 -50.07 -27.57
N ARG A 159 -16.16 -50.35 -26.27
CA ARG A 159 -17.13 -51.37 -25.81
C ARG A 159 -18.52 -51.17 -26.44
N LYS A 160 -18.99 -49.93 -26.62
CA LYS A 160 -20.26 -49.66 -27.31
C LYS A 160 -20.22 -50.08 -28.79
N GLN A 161 -19.15 -49.78 -29.51
CA GLN A 161 -18.97 -50.18 -30.91
C GLN A 161 -18.89 -51.71 -31.04
N ASP A 162 -18.13 -52.36 -30.16
CA ASP A 162 -18.02 -53.82 -30.10
C ASP A 162 -19.39 -54.47 -29.87
N ARG A 163 -20.18 -53.95 -28.92
CA ARG A 163 -21.55 -54.40 -28.67
C ARG A 163 -22.49 -54.16 -29.86
N GLN A 164 -22.35 -53.06 -30.59
CA GLN A 164 -23.16 -52.80 -31.79
C GLN A 164 -22.86 -53.83 -32.91
N TYR A 165 -21.59 -54.11 -33.17
CA TYR A 165 -21.17 -55.14 -34.13
C TYR A 165 -21.60 -56.56 -33.72
N GLN A 166 -21.46 -56.91 -32.43
CA GLN A 166 -21.95 -58.17 -31.89
C GLN A 166 -23.47 -58.29 -32.02
N ARG A 167 -24.22 -57.23 -31.71
CA ARG A 167 -25.70 -57.22 -31.81
C ARG A 167 -26.18 -57.51 -33.22
N GLN A 168 -25.55 -56.90 -34.23
CA GLN A 168 -25.86 -57.19 -35.63
C GLN A 168 -25.59 -58.67 -35.96
N ARG A 169 -24.39 -59.18 -35.67
CA ARG A 169 -24.03 -60.58 -35.98
C ARG A 169 -24.93 -61.61 -35.29
N LEU A 170 -25.39 -61.34 -34.06
CA LEU A 170 -26.28 -62.24 -33.34
C LEU A 170 -27.67 -62.32 -34.00
N LEU A 171 -28.20 -61.18 -34.47
CA LEU A 171 -29.45 -61.13 -35.25
C LEU A 171 -29.35 -61.89 -36.60
N GLU A 172 -28.16 -61.99 -37.17
CA GLU A 172 -27.87 -62.71 -38.41
C GLU A 172 -27.62 -64.22 -38.21
N THR A 173 -27.38 -64.70 -36.97
CA THR A 173 -26.87 -66.07 -36.71
C THR A 173 -27.61 -66.87 -35.64
N LEU A 174 -28.50 -66.27 -34.85
CA LEU A 174 -29.29 -66.94 -33.80
C LEU A 174 -30.78 -66.64 -33.96
N SER A 175 -31.63 -67.53 -33.45
CA SER A 175 -33.08 -67.37 -33.43
C SER A 175 -33.67 -67.80 -32.08
N SER A 176 -34.89 -67.33 -31.79
CA SER A 176 -35.65 -67.64 -30.58
C SER A 176 -34.87 -67.34 -29.28
N GLU A 177 -35.11 -68.10 -28.21
CA GLU A 177 -34.63 -67.88 -26.84
C GLU A 177 -33.10 -67.64 -26.73
N ALA A 178 -32.32 -68.31 -27.59
CA ALA A 178 -30.86 -68.17 -27.64
C ALA A 178 -30.41 -66.77 -28.08
N LEU A 179 -31.20 -66.09 -28.92
CA LEU A 179 -30.97 -64.71 -29.33
C LEU A 179 -31.33 -63.73 -28.22
N GLU A 180 -32.50 -63.89 -27.56
CA GLU A 180 -32.92 -63.04 -26.45
C GLU A 180 -31.91 -63.07 -25.29
N ALA A 181 -31.51 -64.27 -24.89
CA ALA A 181 -30.47 -64.48 -23.87
C ALA A 181 -29.08 -63.95 -24.30
N ALA A 182 -28.82 -63.72 -25.59
CA ALA A 182 -27.62 -63.06 -26.07
C ALA A 182 -27.74 -61.52 -26.07
N LEU A 183 -28.91 -60.98 -26.39
CA LEU A 183 -29.18 -59.53 -26.36
C LEU A 183 -29.16 -58.96 -24.93
N GLU A 184 -29.79 -59.64 -23.97
CA GLU A 184 -29.78 -59.21 -22.55
C GLU A 184 -28.35 -59.14 -21.99
N ARG A 185 -27.46 -60.06 -22.39
CA ARG A 185 -26.03 -60.02 -22.01
C ARG A 185 -25.32 -58.77 -22.53
N LEU A 186 -25.69 -58.24 -23.71
CA LEU A 186 -25.14 -56.98 -24.22
C LEU A 186 -25.69 -55.76 -23.47
N ASP A 187 -26.94 -55.80 -23.03
CA ASP A 187 -27.57 -54.67 -22.33
C ASP A 187 -27.18 -54.61 -20.84
N GLU A 188 -26.94 -55.75 -20.19
CA GLU A 188 -26.29 -55.80 -18.87
C GLU A 188 -24.83 -55.30 -18.93
N GLN A 189 -24.04 -55.64 -19.96
CA GLN A 189 -22.72 -54.99 -20.17
C GLN A 189 -22.84 -53.45 -20.29
N SER A 190 -23.93 -52.97 -20.90
CA SER A 190 -24.21 -51.53 -21.01
C SER A 190 -24.60 -50.90 -19.67
N ARG A 191 -25.36 -51.63 -18.84
CA ARG A 191 -25.63 -51.26 -17.44
C ARG A 191 -24.35 -51.21 -16.61
N GLN A 192 -23.42 -52.16 -16.79
CA GLN A 192 -22.13 -52.22 -16.11
C GLN A 192 -21.22 -51.03 -16.47
N ASP A 193 -21.09 -50.66 -17.74
CA ASP A 193 -20.43 -49.40 -18.17
C ASP A 193 -21.05 -48.17 -17.46
N GLY A 194 -22.37 -48.18 -17.27
CA GLY A 194 -23.09 -47.14 -16.52
C GLY A 194 -22.77 -47.13 -15.02
N ILE A 195 -22.64 -48.29 -14.39
CA ILE A 195 -22.27 -48.45 -12.97
C ILE A 195 -20.81 -48.01 -12.76
N GLU A 196 -19.88 -48.48 -13.60
CA GLU A 196 -18.45 -48.19 -13.50
C GLU A 196 -18.18 -46.68 -13.57
N ARG A 197 -18.85 -45.97 -14.49
CA ARG A 197 -18.74 -44.50 -14.60
C ARG A 197 -19.32 -43.76 -13.38
N ARG A 198 -20.43 -44.26 -12.79
CA ARG A 198 -21.00 -43.69 -11.56
C ARG A 198 -20.09 -43.92 -10.36
N HIS A 199 -19.45 -45.09 -10.28
CA HIS A 199 -18.50 -45.43 -9.23
C HIS A 199 -17.26 -44.52 -9.25
N LEU A 200 -16.61 -44.36 -10.42
CA LEU A 200 -15.44 -43.49 -10.54
C LEU A 200 -15.76 -42.02 -10.21
N LYS A 201 -16.93 -41.51 -10.61
CA LYS A 201 -17.38 -40.16 -10.21
C LYS A 201 -17.58 -40.03 -8.70
N ARG A 202 -18.22 -41.02 -8.04
CA ARG A 202 -18.36 -41.04 -6.58
C ARG A 202 -17.00 -41.06 -5.86
N GLN A 203 -16.03 -41.83 -6.37
CA GLN A 203 -14.67 -41.83 -5.83
C GLN A 203 -14.01 -40.45 -5.95
N ARG A 204 -14.04 -39.83 -7.15
CA ARG A 204 -13.54 -38.46 -7.37
C ARG A 204 -14.17 -37.48 -6.39
N ASP A 205 -15.49 -37.49 -6.30
CA ASP A 205 -16.24 -36.51 -5.51
C ASP A 205 -15.97 -36.72 -4.00
N ALA A 206 -15.84 -37.96 -3.53
CA ALA A 206 -15.46 -38.28 -2.14
C ALA A 206 -14.05 -37.84 -1.75
N VAL A 207 -13.07 -37.89 -2.67
CA VAL A 207 -11.68 -37.45 -2.40
C VAL A 207 -11.53 -35.93 -2.56
N LEU A 208 -12.19 -35.33 -3.56
CA LEU A 208 -12.07 -33.89 -3.81
C LEU A 208 -12.92 -33.02 -2.87
N GLN A 209 -14.04 -33.53 -2.32
CA GLN A 209 -14.92 -32.71 -1.48
C GLN A 209 -14.25 -32.24 -0.17
N PRO A 210 -13.51 -33.06 0.60
CA PRO A 210 -12.75 -32.58 1.76
C PRO A 210 -11.75 -31.47 1.40
N LEU A 211 -11.03 -31.61 0.29
CA LEU A 211 -10.07 -30.60 -0.18
C LEU A 211 -10.76 -29.29 -0.58
N LYS A 212 -11.92 -29.36 -1.25
CA LYS A 212 -12.77 -28.18 -1.52
C LYS A 212 -13.24 -27.49 -0.24
N CYS A 213 -13.62 -28.26 0.78
CA CYS A 213 -14.03 -27.73 2.08
C CYS A 213 -12.86 -27.03 2.80
N ALA A 214 -11.67 -27.65 2.85
CA ALA A 214 -10.47 -27.04 3.42
C ALA A 214 -10.09 -25.74 2.69
N ILE A 215 -10.04 -25.77 1.35
CA ILE A 215 -9.80 -24.58 0.51
C ILE A 215 -10.84 -23.48 0.78
N ALA A 216 -12.13 -23.82 0.89
CA ALA A 216 -13.18 -22.85 1.17
C ALA A 216 -13.09 -22.26 2.60
N GLN A 217 -12.69 -23.06 3.58
CA GLN A 217 -12.45 -22.63 4.96
C GLN A 217 -11.26 -21.66 5.03
N SER A 218 -10.11 -22.04 4.46
CA SER A 218 -8.90 -21.19 4.40
C SER A 218 -9.17 -19.88 3.67
N ASN A 219 -9.87 -19.91 2.52
CA ASN A 219 -10.27 -18.68 1.80
C ASN A 219 -11.31 -17.83 2.56
N SER A 220 -12.05 -18.40 3.50
CA SER A 220 -12.96 -17.65 4.37
C SER A 220 -12.21 -17.00 5.52
N ARG A 221 -11.30 -17.73 6.17
CA ARG A 221 -10.40 -17.20 7.22
C ARG A 221 -9.48 -16.10 6.70
N ILE A 222 -8.91 -16.25 5.48
CA ILE A 222 -8.13 -15.18 4.81
C ILE A 222 -8.96 -13.89 4.62
N ARG A 223 -10.26 -14.00 4.30
CA ARG A 223 -11.16 -12.83 4.16
C ARG A 223 -11.45 -12.18 5.51
N GLU A 224 -11.72 -12.99 6.53
CA GLU A 224 -11.93 -12.54 7.91
C GLU A 224 -10.69 -11.80 8.46
N LEU A 225 -9.51 -12.42 8.38
CA LEU A 225 -8.23 -11.85 8.81
C LEU A 225 -7.91 -10.52 8.10
N LYS A 226 -8.17 -10.42 6.80
CA LYS A 226 -8.02 -9.16 6.05
C LYS A 226 -8.98 -8.07 6.55
N HIS A 227 -10.19 -8.42 6.96
CA HIS A 227 -11.14 -7.49 7.57
C HIS A 227 -10.69 -7.07 8.97
N GLN A 228 -10.32 -8.02 9.84
CA GLN A 228 -9.81 -7.77 11.19
C GLN A 228 -8.58 -6.88 11.18
N ARG A 229 -7.59 -7.16 10.32
CA ARG A 229 -6.39 -6.33 10.11
C ARG A 229 -6.75 -4.89 9.75
N LYS A 230 -7.72 -4.70 8.83
CA LYS A 230 -8.19 -3.37 8.42
C LYS A 230 -8.93 -2.64 9.54
N ALA A 231 -9.73 -3.35 10.35
CA ALA A 231 -10.43 -2.79 11.48
C ALA A 231 -9.46 -2.33 12.58
N LEU A 232 -8.57 -3.22 13.06
CA LEU A 232 -7.55 -2.93 14.07
C LEU A 232 -6.63 -1.78 13.64
N SER A 233 -6.15 -1.78 12.39
CA SER A 233 -5.32 -0.70 11.86
C SER A 233 -6.05 0.65 11.84
N ARG A 234 -7.34 0.70 11.47
CA ARG A 234 -8.13 1.94 11.53
C ARG A 234 -8.40 2.40 12.96
N GLN A 235 -8.67 1.46 13.87
CA GLN A 235 -8.91 1.78 15.29
C GLN A 235 -7.67 2.38 15.94
N LEU A 236 -6.50 1.74 15.78
CA LEU A 236 -5.24 2.24 16.33
C LEU A 236 -4.91 3.65 15.80
N GLN A 237 -5.07 3.87 14.49
CA GLN A 237 -4.87 5.19 13.91
C GLN A 237 -5.83 6.23 14.51
N ALA A 238 -7.13 5.94 14.59
CA ALA A 238 -8.09 6.85 15.23
C ALA A 238 -7.73 7.16 16.70
N GLN A 239 -7.22 6.19 17.46
CA GLN A 239 -6.78 6.39 18.84
C GLN A 239 -5.53 7.28 18.93
N MET A 240 -4.49 7.02 18.13
CA MET A 240 -3.30 7.88 18.06
C MET A 240 -3.71 9.31 17.67
N HIS A 241 -4.52 9.46 16.64
CA HIS A 241 -4.98 10.74 16.09
C HIS A 241 -5.76 11.60 17.10
N ALA A 242 -6.57 10.98 17.97
CA ALA A 242 -7.32 11.69 19.01
C ALA A 242 -6.44 12.20 20.17
N THR A 243 -5.22 11.66 20.33
CA THR A 243 -4.27 12.06 21.39
C THR A 243 -3.19 13.04 20.96
N TYR A 244 -2.96 13.20 19.65
CA TYR A 244 -1.85 14.01 19.14
C TYR A 244 -2.24 15.48 19.01
N TRP A 245 -1.50 16.35 19.71
CA TRP A 245 -1.62 17.81 19.60
C TRP A 245 -0.37 18.38 18.95
N LEU A 246 -0.56 19.27 17.97
CA LEU A 246 0.53 20.06 17.39
C LEU A 246 0.49 21.47 17.96
N THR A 247 1.67 22.07 18.12
CA THR A 247 1.85 23.47 18.51
C THR A 247 2.63 24.17 17.40
N ASN A 248 2.21 25.37 17.01
CA ASN A 248 2.86 26.17 15.98
C ASN A 248 3.82 27.22 16.56
N VAL A 249 4.59 27.89 15.69
CA VAL A 249 5.61 28.89 16.09
C VAL A 249 5.01 30.07 16.87
N ALA A 250 3.71 30.35 16.73
CA ALA A 250 3.00 31.37 17.51
C ALA A 250 2.57 30.90 18.92
N GLY A 251 2.82 29.63 19.28
CA GLY A 251 2.41 29.04 20.55
C GLY A 251 0.95 28.56 20.59
N GLU A 252 0.24 28.62 19.46
CA GLU A 252 -1.13 28.11 19.34
C GLU A 252 -1.08 26.57 19.23
N SER A 253 -1.96 25.85 19.92
CA SER A 253 -2.01 24.37 19.89
C SER A 253 -3.37 23.85 19.40
N ALA A 254 -3.35 22.83 18.54
CA ALA A 254 -4.54 22.22 17.94
C ALA A 254 -4.40 20.68 17.85
N PRO A 255 -5.51 19.92 17.92
CA PRO A 255 -5.47 18.46 17.76
C PRO A 255 -5.24 18.10 16.28
N LEU A 256 -4.40 17.09 16.03
CA LEU A 256 -3.90 16.75 14.69
C LEU A 256 -5.03 16.44 13.67
N GLN A 257 -6.14 15.88 14.15
CA GLN A 257 -7.35 15.59 13.37
C GLN A 257 -7.99 16.82 12.71
N ASP A 258 -7.95 17.98 13.38
CA ASP A 258 -8.64 19.20 12.91
C ASP A 258 -7.78 19.97 11.88
N LEU A 259 -6.49 19.61 11.80
CA LEU A 259 -5.51 20.18 10.86
C LEU A 259 -5.47 19.45 9.50
N MET A 260 -6.19 18.33 9.36
CA MET A 260 -6.17 17.52 8.14
C MET A 260 -7.46 17.64 7.32
N PRO A 261 -7.37 17.78 5.97
CA PRO A 261 -8.51 18.07 5.12
C PRO A 261 -9.57 16.96 5.19
N ALA A 262 -10.81 17.37 5.47
CA ALA A 262 -11.99 16.49 5.61
C ALA A 262 -11.81 15.32 6.62
N GLY A 263 -10.91 15.44 7.60
CA GLY A 263 -10.62 14.38 8.57
C GLY A 263 -9.96 13.13 7.99
N VAL A 264 -9.53 13.16 6.71
CA VAL A 264 -8.84 12.05 6.08
C VAL A 264 -7.37 12.08 6.50
N MET A 265 -7.03 11.27 7.50
CA MET A 265 -5.68 11.17 8.06
C MET A 265 -4.99 9.89 7.55
N PRO A 266 -3.99 9.98 6.64
CA PRO A 266 -3.22 8.82 6.21
C PRO A 266 -2.32 8.27 7.31
N THR A 267 -1.84 7.04 7.16
CA THR A 267 -1.04 6.38 8.20
C THR A 267 0.31 7.06 8.39
N GLY A 268 0.65 7.39 9.64
CA GLY A 268 1.91 8.04 10.02
C GLY A 268 1.91 9.57 9.89
N THR A 269 0.75 10.22 9.73
CA THR A 269 0.60 11.67 9.90
C THR A 269 1.14 12.10 11.27
N GLY A 270 1.90 13.19 11.32
CA GLY A 270 2.61 13.66 12.52
C GLY A 270 3.94 12.97 12.83
N ASP A 271 4.16 11.70 12.44
CA ASP A 271 5.40 10.95 12.79
C ASP A 271 6.54 11.08 11.75
N CYS A 272 6.43 12.03 10.82
CA CYS A 272 7.50 12.43 9.89
C CYS A 272 8.44 13.47 10.54
N CYS A 273 9.58 13.77 9.89
CA CYS A 273 10.59 14.66 10.48
C CYS A 273 10.09 16.11 10.59
N ALA A 274 9.56 16.68 9.49
CA ALA A 274 9.03 18.05 9.46
C ALA A 274 8.06 18.40 10.61
N PRO A 275 6.95 17.67 10.86
CA PRO A 275 6.04 18.00 11.96
C PRO A 275 6.69 17.87 13.35
N LYS A 276 7.57 16.88 13.57
CA LYS A 276 8.27 16.71 14.85
C LYS A 276 9.26 17.86 15.10
N LEU A 277 10.06 18.22 14.10
CA LEU A 277 11.03 19.32 14.17
C LEU A 277 10.35 20.67 14.46
N LEU A 278 9.28 20.99 13.73
CA LEU A 278 8.55 22.26 13.89
C LEU A 278 7.80 22.34 15.23
N HIS A 279 7.17 21.25 15.66
CA HIS A 279 6.50 21.19 16.96
C HIS A 279 7.48 21.33 18.14
N TYR A 280 8.64 20.68 18.06
CA TYR A 280 9.69 20.81 19.07
C TYR A 280 10.27 22.22 19.11
N ALA A 281 10.54 22.82 17.95
CA ALA A 281 11.00 24.21 17.88
C ALA A 281 9.99 25.17 18.55
N ALA A 282 8.71 25.06 18.19
CA ALA A 282 7.62 25.84 18.79
C ALA A 282 7.52 25.68 20.33
N THR A 283 7.51 24.43 20.83
CA THR A 283 7.36 24.14 22.27
C THR A 283 8.58 24.50 23.11
N HIS A 284 9.76 24.64 22.49
CA HIS A 284 10.98 25.13 23.12
C HIS A 284 11.29 26.61 22.83
N HIS A 285 10.35 27.34 22.23
CA HIS A 285 10.48 28.76 21.84
C HIS A 285 11.68 29.05 20.91
N LEU A 286 12.03 28.09 20.07
CA LEU A 286 13.07 28.19 19.05
C LEU A 286 12.43 28.59 17.72
N LYS A 287 13.00 29.58 17.03
CA LYS A 287 12.49 30.12 15.75
C LYS A 287 13.07 29.30 14.58
N PRO A 288 12.25 28.61 13.76
CA PRO A 288 12.70 27.97 12.52
C PRO A 288 13.36 28.95 11.54
N LEU A 289 14.53 28.58 10.99
CA LEU A 289 15.23 29.33 9.94
C LEU A 289 15.23 28.60 8.59
N ALA A 290 15.64 27.33 8.58
CA ALA A 290 15.71 26.51 7.36
C ALA A 290 15.65 25.01 7.69
N MET A 291 15.10 24.19 6.80
CA MET A 291 14.94 22.74 7.02
C MET A 291 15.40 21.93 5.81
N ALA A 292 15.89 20.71 6.04
CA ALA A 292 16.14 19.73 4.98
C ALA A 292 15.75 18.32 5.46
N GLU A 293 14.95 17.61 4.67
CA GLU A 293 14.63 16.18 4.85
C GLU A 293 15.31 15.34 3.75
N PHE A 294 15.83 14.17 4.09
CA PHE A 294 16.52 13.25 3.17
C PHE A 294 16.26 11.79 3.51
N TRP A 295 16.50 10.86 2.58
CA TRP A 295 16.41 9.43 2.83
C TRP A 295 17.79 8.80 3.10
N TRP A 296 17.85 7.84 4.01
CA TRP A 296 19.05 7.03 4.26
C TRP A 296 18.71 5.55 4.46
N GLY A 297 19.66 4.67 4.14
CA GLY A 297 19.47 3.22 4.10
C GLY A 297 18.77 2.73 2.82
N PRO A 298 18.39 1.42 2.76
CA PRO A 298 17.79 0.78 1.58
C PRO A 298 16.61 1.56 0.97
N PRO A 299 16.36 1.45 -0.35
CA PRO A 299 15.25 2.14 -1.00
C PRO A 299 13.88 1.82 -0.38
N SER A 300 12.91 2.74 -0.54
CA SER A 300 11.54 2.50 -0.05
C SER A 300 10.91 1.27 -0.73
N PRO A 301 9.89 0.63 -0.11
CA PRO A 301 9.12 -0.45 -0.73
C PRO A 301 8.36 -0.07 -2.02
N ARG A 302 8.43 1.20 -2.47
CA ARG A 302 7.89 1.68 -3.75
C ARG A 302 8.97 2.14 -4.73
N GLY A 303 10.24 2.21 -4.32
CA GLY A 303 11.34 2.76 -5.11
C GLY A 303 11.35 4.30 -5.23
N ASP A 304 10.49 5.01 -4.51
CA ASP A 304 10.35 6.48 -4.56
C ASP A 304 11.30 7.25 -3.61
N LYS A 305 12.22 6.53 -2.94
CA LYS A 305 13.22 7.07 -2.02
C LYS A 305 14.56 6.39 -2.24
N VAL A 306 15.61 7.20 -2.34
CA VAL A 306 16.99 6.80 -2.68
C VAL A 306 17.94 7.38 -1.64
N GLN A 307 18.93 6.59 -1.21
CA GLN A 307 19.88 6.99 -0.17
C GLN A 307 20.66 8.25 -0.56
N GLY A 308 20.66 9.25 0.32
CA GLY A 308 21.34 10.54 0.14
C GLY A 308 20.52 11.60 -0.60
N GLU A 309 19.37 11.25 -1.20
CA GLU A 309 18.53 12.24 -1.88
C GLU A 309 17.73 13.12 -0.90
N PHE A 310 17.68 14.42 -1.19
CA PHE A 310 16.78 15.36 -0.53
C PHE A 310 15.35 15.20 -1.02
N HIS A 311 14.40 15.26 -0.09
CA HIS A 311 12.98 15.18 -0.40
C HIS A 311 12.20 16.30 0.30
N GLY A 312 11.16 16.76 -0.37
CA GLY A 312 10.18 17.67 0.24
C GLY A 312 9.26 16.97 1.23
N ALA A 313 8.44 17.78 1.91
CA ALA A 313 7.39 17.29 2.80
C ALA A 313 6.44 16.33 2.07
N CYS A 314 5.94 15.32 2.79
CA CYS A 314 5.01 14.35 2.23
C CYS A 314 3.67 15.03 1.90
N ALA A 315 3.31 15.13 0.61
CA ALA A 315 2.11 15.82 0.12
C ALA A 315 0.81 15.42 0.86
N GLU A 316 0.63 14.13 1.15
CA GLU A 316 -0.58 13.60 1.81
C GLU A 316 -0.56 13.69 3.35
N ARG A 317 0.60 13.89 3.99
CA ARG A 317 0.78 13.73 5.46
C ARG A 317 1.37 14.92 6.19
N CYS A 318 2.20 15.71 5.51
CA CYS A 318 2.96 16.81 6.09
C CYS A 318 2.49 18.15 5.54
N GLN A 319 2.33 18.25 4.21
CA GLN A 319 1.99 19.52 3.55
C GLN A 319 0.73 20.20 4.12
N PRO A 320 -0.38 19.50 4.44
CA PRO A 320 -1.57 20.14 5.00
C PRO A 320 -1.32 20.73 6.41
N LEU A 321 -0.38 20.15 7.16
CA LEU A 321 -0.01 20.59 8.51
C LEU A 321 0.89 21.84 8.48
N LEU A 322 1.62 22.10 7.38
CA LEU A 322 2.63 23.16 7.32
C LEU A 322 2.02 24.56 7.49
N GLY A 323 0.84 24.83 6.93
CA GLY A 323 0.16 26.11 7.09
C GLY A 323 -0.13 26.44 8.56
N PHE A 324 -0.56 25.45 9.34
CA PHE A 324 -0.70 25.60 10.79
C PHE A 324 0.67 25.71 11.48
N LEU A 325 1.57 24.73 11.29
CA LEU A 325 2.85 24.64 12.01
C LEU A 325 3.75 25.87 11.84
N LEU A 326 3.77 26.47 10.65
CA LEU A 326 4.59 27.63 10.33
C LEU A 326 3.95 28.96 10.79
N SER A 327 2.71 28.94 11.28
CA SER A 327 2.05 30.14 11.84
C SER A 327 2.82 30.65 13.04
N GLY A 328 3.26 31.90 12.95
CA GLY A 328 4.22 32.54 13.87
C GLY A 328 5.50 33.01 13.19
N LEU A 329 5.86 32.43 12.04
CA LEU A 329 6.90 32.98 11.16
C LEU A 329 6.36 34.17 10.36
N SER A 330 7.24 35.15 10.10
CA SER A 330 6.96 36.24 9.16
C SER A 330 6.83 35.72 7.73
N ALA A 331 5.82 36.19 7.00
CA ALA A 331 5.64 35.90 5.58
C ALA A 331 6.57 36.76 4.69
N GLU A 332 7.89 36.60 4.83
CA GLU A 332 8.88 37.52 4.23
C GLU A 332 8.92 37.53 2.69
N ILE A 333 8.32 36.54 2.02
CA ILE A 333 8.03 36.64 0.59
C ILE A 333 6.72 35.88 0.26
N PRO A 334 5.81 36.46 -0.55
CA PRO A 334 4.59 35.78 -0.99
C PRO A 334 4.90 34.52 -1.81
N PRO A 335 3.96 33.55 -1.87
CA PRO A 335 4.12 32.35 -2.69
C PRO A 335 4.26 32.72 -4.17
N PRO A 336 4.96 31.92 -4.99
CA PRO A 336 4.98 32.11 -6.42
C PRO A 336 3.54 32.05 -6.96
N ALA A 337 3.13 33.08 -7.71
CA ALA A 337 1.78 33.15 -8.25
C ALA A 337 1.50 31.91 -9.11
N LEU A 338 0.44 31.16 -8.77
CA LEU A 338 0.06 29.92 -9.43
C LEU A 338 -0.12 30.16 -10.94
N ALA A 339 0.87 29.73 -11.72
CA ALA A 339 0.81 29.80 -13.17
C ALA A 339 -0.43 29.00 -13.64
N PRO A 340 -1.37 29.60 -14.37
CA PRO A 340 -2.56 28.89 -14.83
C PRO A 340 -2.12 27.76 -15.77
N LEU A 341 -2.55 26.54 -15.46
CA LEU A 341 -2.21 25.33 -16.23
C LEU A 341 -2.43 25.58 -17.72
N SER A 342 -1.33 25.61 -18.47
CA SER A 342 -1.29 26.04 -19.85
C SER A 342 -2.02 25.04 -20.76
N ARG A 343 -3.31 25.29 -21.00
CA ARG A 343 -4.06 24.66 -22.09
C ARG A 343 -3.38 25.04 -23.40
N GLY A 344 -2.61 24.11 -23.97
CA GLY A 344 -1.83 24.34 -25.18
C GLY A 344 -2.70 24.86 -26.33
N ALA A 345 -2.23 25.92 -26.99
CA ALA A 345 -2.95 26.56 -28.08
C ALA A 345 -2.86 25.73 -29.37
N GLY A 346 -3.88 24.93 -29.66
CA GLY A 346 -4.13 24.36 -30.99
C GLY A 346 -5.01 25.32 -31.80
N GLN A 347 -4.44 25.93 -32.85
CA GLN A 347 -5.19 26.79 -33.77
C GLN A 347 -6.05 25.96 -34.73
N GLY A 348 -7.24 26.47 -35.09
CA GLY A 348 -8.09 25.85 -36.12
C GLY A 348 -9.58 25.97 -35.82
N GLY A 349 -10.19 27.11 -36.13
CA GLY A 349 -11.65 27.22 -36.13
C GLY A 349 -12.22 26.90 -37.51
N PHE A 350 -13.44 26.35 -37.58
CA PHE A 350 -14.35 26.60 -38.71
C PHE A 350 -15.83 26.35 -38.32
N LYS A 351 -16.71 27.07 -39.01
CA LYS A 351 -18.20 27.09 -39.01
C LYS A 351 -19.00 26.11 -38.13
N VAL A 352 -19.97 26.69 -37.41
CA VAL A 352 -21.20 26.00 -36.97
C VAL A 352 -22.08 25.71 -38.19
N VAL A 353 -22.56 24.46 -38.31
CA VAL A 353 -23.75 24.07 -39.09
C VAL A 353 -24.55 23.07 -38.24
N LYS A 354 -25.89 23.16 -38.27
CA LYS A 354 -26.79 22.22 -37.59
C LYS A 354 -27.18 21.10 -38.56
N GLU A 355 -27.20 19.83 -38.12
CA GLU A 355 -28.26 18.90 -38.55
C GLU A 355 -28.45 17.68 -37.63
N THR A 356 -29.49 17.78 -36.80
CA THR A 356 -30.63 16.86 -36.64
C THR A 356 -30.54 15.37 -37.07
N VAL A 357 -31.20 14.50 -36.27
CA VAL A 357 -31.96 13.26 -36.61
C VAL A 357 -31.47 11.92 -36.00
N ALA A 358 -32.46 11.22 -35.40
CA ALA A 358 -32.60 9.79 -35.11
C ALA A 358 -31.60 9.04 -34.20
N ALA A 359 -32.15 8.56 -33.07
CA ALA A 359 -31.75 7.27 -32.50
C ALA A 359 -32.44 6.12 -33.26
N LYS A 360 -31.83 4.93 -33.28
CA LYS A 360 -32.56 3.68 -33.04
C LYS A 360 -31.68 2.51 -32.59
N SER A 361 -32.30 1.74 -31.73
CA SER A 361 -31.84 0.56 -31.00
C SER A 361 -31.47 -0.68 -31.84
N ASN A 362 -30.60 -1.50 -31.24
CA ASN A 362 -30.70 -2.97 -31.11
C ASN A 362 -30.17 -3.96 -32.17
N VAL A 363 -29.64 -5.06 -31.60
CA VAL A 363 -29.80 -6.49 -31.98
C VAL A 363 -28.69 -7.20 -32.81
N TRP A 364 -27.96 -8.07 -32.09
CA TRP A 364 -27.34 -9.36 -32.46
C TRP A 364 -26.14 -9.38 -33.45
N GLY A 365 -25.14 -10.22 -33.15
CA GLY A 365 -24.01 -10.50 -34.06
C GLY A 365 -22.76 -11.12 -33.41
N SER A 366 -22.66 -12.44 -33.40
CA SER A 366 -21.41 -13.24 -33.28
C SER A 366 -21.62 -14.49 -34.16
N PRO A 367 -20.58 -15.21 -34.64
CA PRO A 367 -19.20 -15.29 -34.16
C PRO A 367 -18.14 -15.30 -35.30
N GLN A 368 -17.03 -16.05 -35.10
CA GLN A 368 -15.87 -16.31 -35.98
C GLN A 368 -14.79 -15.20 -35.93
N ALA A 369 -13.47 -15.42 -35.82
CA ALA A 369 -12.51 -16.56 -35.94
C ALA A 369 -11.50 -16.31 -37.08
N ASN A 370 -10.32 -16.96 -36.99
CA ASN A 370 -9.03 -16.58 -37.60
C ASN A 370 -8.41 -15.32 -36.93
N THR A 371 -7.10 -15.26 -36.65
CA THR A 371 -5.99 -16.23 -36.85
C THR A 371 -5.14 -16.31 -35.60
#